data_AF-A0AAE0JHD3-F1
#
_entry.id   AF-A0AAE0JHD3-F1
#
_cell.length_a   1.000
_cell.length_b   1.000
_cell.length_c   1.000
_cell.angle_alpha   90.00
_cell.angle_beta   90.00
_cell.angle_gamma   90.00
#
_symmetry.space_group_name_H-M   'P 1'
#
loop_
_entity.id
_entity.type
_entity.pdbx_description
1 polymer ?
#
loop_
_entity_poly.entity_id
_entity_poly.type
_entity_poly.pdbx_seq_one_letter_code
_entity_poly.pdbx_strand_id
1 'polypeptide(L)'
;MGSIVLPHLETGWHVDQAILSEDERVVVIRFGRDHSPDCMRQDEVLYRIADKVKNFAVIYLCDIDKVPDFNQMYELYDECTLMFFFRNKHMMIDLGTGDNNKIKWVLEDKQELIDIIETVYRGAKKGRGLVVSPKDYSTRHRY
;
A
#
# COMPACT_ATOMS: atom_id res chain seq x y z
N MET A 1 -4.46 18.49 4.98
CA MET A 1 -4.23 18.23 6.42
C MET A 1 -4.10 16.74 6.78
N GLY A 2 -4.13 15.79 5.82
CA GLY A 2 -4.00 14.35 6.12
C GLY A 2 -2.56 13.82 6.29
N SER A 3 -1.57 14.47 5.67
CA SER A 3 -0.18 13.98 5.63
C SER A 3 0.62 14.13 6.94
N ILE A 4 0.13 14.92 7.91
CA ILE A 4 0.85 15.23 9.16
C ILE A 4 0.73 14.10 10.20
N VAL A 5 -0.25 13.20 10.07
CA VAL A 5 -0.57 12.22 11.13
C VAL A 5 -0.10 10.80 10.82
N LEU A 6 0.03 10.44 9.54
CA LEU A 6 0.57 9.12 9.16
C LEU A 6 2.10 9.14 9.25
N PRO A 7 2.74 8.06 9.75
CA PRO A 7 4.18 8.01 9.89
C PRO A 7 4.88 7.98 8.54
N HIS A 8 5.85 8.89 8.36
CA HIS A 8 6.71 8.98 7.19
C HIS A 8 8.01 8.21 7.39
N LEU A 9 8.43 7.47 6.38
CA LEU A 9 9.68 6.73 6.35
C LEU A 9 10.71 7.58 5.60
N GLU A 10 11.66 8.15 6.34
CA GLU A 10 12.58 9.16 5.79
C GLU A 10 13.81 8.57 5.09
N THR A 11 14.08 7.27 5.24
CA THR A 11 15.28 6.61 4.69
C THR A 11 14.96 5.19 4.25
N GLY A 12 15.80 4.62 3.37
CA GLY A 12 15.69 3.21 2.98
C GLY A 12 15.74 2.25 4.17
N TRP A 13 16.58 2.56 5.16
CA TRP A 13 16.65 1.79 6.40
C TRP A 13 15.32 1.79 7.18
N HIS A 14 14.61 2.94 7.24
CA HIS A 14 13.30 2.99 7.89
C HIS A 14 12.27 2.11 7.17
N VAL A 15 12.32 2.05 5.83
CA VAL A 15 11.45 1.17 5.04
C VAL A 15 11.73 -0.30 5.33
N ASP A 16 12.99 -0.71 5.26
CA ASP A 16 13.39 -2.09 5.56
C ASP A 16 12.99 -2.47 6.99
N GLN A 17 13.27 -1.60 7.96
CA GLN A 17 12.94 -1.81 9.36
C GLN A 17 11.42 -1.98 9.52
N ALA A 18 10.61 -1.07 8.98
CA ALA A 18 9.16 -1.14 9.07
C ALA A 18 8.58 -2.45 8.51
N ILE A 19 9.15 -2.97 7.42
CA ILE A 19 8.77 -4.25 6.81
C ILE A 19 9.22 -5.44 7.68
N LEU A 20 10.40 -5.36 8.29
CA LEU A 20 11.00 -6.44 9.08
C LEU A 20 10.43 -6.58 10.50
N SER A 21 10.01 -5.50 11.15
CA SER A 21 9.50 -5.57 12.54
C SER A 21 8.09 -6.11 12.68
N GLU A 22 7.32 -6.15 11.60
CA GLU A 22 5.89 -6.46 11.67
C GLU A 22 5.61 -7.93 11.36
N ASP A 23 5.44 -8.71 12.43
CA ASP A 23 5.20 -10.16 12.33
C ASP A 23 3.72 -10.55 12.29
N GLU A 24 2.85 -9.66 12.77
CA GLU A 24 1.44 -9.95 12.97
C GLU A 24 0.51 -9.15 12.08
N ARG A 25 0.96 -8.02 11.53
CA ARG A 25 0.14 -7.08 10.76
C ARG A 25 0.67 -6.93 9.35
N VAL A 26 -0.22 -6.55 8.43
CA VAL A 26 0.15 -6.15 7.07
C VAL A 26 0.79 -4.77 7.12
N VAL A 27 1.97 -4.63 6.54
CA VAL A 27 2.61 -3.33 6.33
C VAL A 27 2.14 -2.78 5.00
N VAL A 28 1.42 -1.67 5.05
CA VAL A 28 0.95 -0.94 3.86
C VAL A 28 1.86 0.27 3.70
N ILE A 29 2.51 0.37 2.54
CA ILE A 29 3.38 1.52 2.25
C ILE A 29 2.83 2.24 1.02
N ARG A 30 2.57 3.54 1.18
CA ARG A 30 2.31 4.46 0.07
C ARG A 30 3.63 5.02 -0.41
N PHE A 31 4.07 4.60 -1.58
CA PHE A 31 5.17 5.22 -2.32
C PHE A 31 4.62 6.29 -3.25
N GLY A 32 5.10 7.53 -3.12
CA GLY A 32 4.75 8.59 -4.05
C GLY A 32 5.17 9.95 -3.53
N ARG A 33 4.91 11.01 -4.29
CA ARG A 33 5.34 12.36 -3.91
C ARG A 33 4.27 13.05 -3.07
N ASP A 34 4.64 13.56 -1.91
CA ASP A 34 3.69 14.18 -0.97
C ASP A 34 2.93 15.38 -1.54
N HIS A 35 3.51 16.05 -2.54
CA HIS A 35 2.91 17.20 -3.22
C HIS A 35 1.99 16.80 -4.38
N SER A 36 1.96 15.52 -4.76
CA SER A 36 1.12 15.03 -5.86
C SER A 36 -0.35 14.99 -5.42
N PRO A 37 -1.30 15.52 -6.22
CA PRO A 37 -2.72 15.51 -5.88
C PRO A 37 -3.28 14.11 -5.58
N ASP A 38 -2.78 13.09 -6.28
CA ASP A 38 -3.24 11.71 -6.11
C ASP A 38 -2.73 11.11 -4.79
N CYS A 39 -1.47 11.39 -4.42
CA CYS A 39 -0.96 11.03 -3.09
C CYS A 39 -1.76 11.72 -1.98
N MET A 40 -2.08 13.00 -2.12
CA MET A 40 -2.87 13.72 -1.11
C MET A 40 -4.27 13.11 -0.92
N ARG A 41 -4.93 12.73 -2.02
CA ARG A 41 -6.24 12.04 -1.96
C ARG A 41 -6.12 10.66 -1.32
N GLN A 42 -5.10 9.89 -1.72
CA GLN A 42 -4.88 8.55 -1.17
C GLN A 42 -4.55 8.61 0.33
N ASP A 43 -3.74 9.58 0.77
CA ASP A 43 -3.39 9.80 2.17
C ASP A 43 -4.62 10.14 3.02
N GLU A 44 -5.59 10.91 2.48
CA GLU A 44 -6.85 11.19 3.18
C GLU A 44 -7.66 9.92 3.42
N VAL A 45 -7.72 9.01 2.43
CA VAL A 45 -8.42 7.73 2.56
C VAL A 45 -7.69 6.85 3.58
N LEU A 46 -6.37 6.71 3.45
CA LEU A 46 -5.52 5.94 4.38
C LEU A 46 -5.66 6.43 5.82
N TYR A 47 -5.63 7.74 6.03
CA TYR A 47 -5.81 8.35 7.34
C TYR A 47 -7.15 7.97 7.97
N ARG A 48 -8.23 8.01 7.19
CA ARG A 48 -9.58 7.70 7.68
C ARG A 48 -9.81 6.21 7.98
N ILE A 49 -8.98 5.33 7.42
CA ILE A 49 -9.07 3.89 7.68
C ILE A 49 -8.03 3.39 8.69
N ALA A 50 -6.98 4.17 8.99
CA ALA A 50 -5.86 3.77 9.83
C ALA A 50 -6.33 3.20 11.19
N ASP A 51 -7.25 3.90 11.87
CA ASP A 51 -7.81 3.43 13.15
C ASP A 51 -8.66 2.15 13.03
N LYS A 52 -9.30 1.94 11.88
CA LYS A 52 -10.14 0.76 11.63
C LYS A 52 -9.31 -0.49 11.37
N VAL A 53 -8.15 -0.33 10.73
CA VAL A 53 -7.28 -1.46 10.34
C VAL A 53 -6.11 -1.70 11.32
N LYS A 54 -5.89 -0.84 12.31
CA LYS A 54 -4.74 -0.88 13.24
C LYS A 54 -4.44 -2.23 13.90
N ASN A 55 -5.47 -3.07 14.08
CA ASN A 55 -5.37 -4.39 14.70
C ASN A 55 -4.71 -5.43 13.78
N PHE A 56 -4.74 -5.21 12.45
CA PHE A 56 -4.25 -6.18 11.47
C PHE A 56 -3.40 -5.56 10.34
N ALA A 57 -3.28 -4.24 10.29
CA ALA A 57 -2.42 -3.53 9.37
C ALA A 57 -1.81 -2.27 10.01
N VAL A 58 -0.66 -1.85 9.48
CA VAL A 58 0.02 -0.60 9.78
C VAL A 58 0.27 0.13 8.47
N ILE A 59 0.13 1.46 8.47
CA ILE A 59 0.23 2.29 7.27
C ILE A 59 1.41 3.23 7.43
N TYR A 60 2.27 3.28 6.41
CA TYR A 60 3.39 4.19 6.30
C TYR A 60 3.36 4.96 4.98
N LEU A 61 3.96 6.13 4.98
CA LEU A 61 4.16 6.97 3.80
C LEU A 61 5.65 7.02 3.46
N CYS A 62 5.99 6.93 2.18
CA CYS A 62 7.35 7.02 1.68
C CYS A 62 7.40 7.94 0.47
N ASP A 63 8.19 9.01 0.59
CA ASP A 63 8.45 9.93 -0.51
C ASP A 63 9.55 9.37 -1.43
N ILE A 64 9.21 9.09 -2.68
CA ILE A 64 10.11 8.47 -3.67
C ILE A 64 11.24 9.39 -4.14
N ASP A 65 11.09 10.71 -3.98
CA ASP A 65 12.15 11.67 -4.29
C ASP A 65 13.17 11.75 -3.14
N LYS A 66 12.73 11.50 -1.89
CA LYS A 66 13.61 11.47 -0.71
C LYS A 66 14.28 10.10 -0.51
N VAL A 67 13.56 9.02 -0.80
CA VAL A 67 14.02 7.63 -0.64
C VAL A 67 13.96 6.92 -1.99
N PRO A 68 14.93 7.17 -2.89
CA PRO A 68 14.90 6.62 -4.24
C PRO A 68 15.36 5.15 -4.33
N ASP A 69 15.88 4.57 -3.23
CA ASP A 69 16.52 3.24 -3.20
C ASP A 69 15.62 2.12 -3.77
N PHE A 70 14.29 2.25 -3.63
CA PHE A 70 13.32 1.25 -4.07
C PHE A 70 12.74 1.51 -5.46
N ASN A 71 13.03 2.66 -6.08
CA ASN A 71 12.37 3.08 -7.32
C ASN A 71 12.63 2.10 -8.47
N GLN A 72 13.87 1.63 -8.60
CA GLN A 72 14.22 0.63 -9.61
C GLN A 72 13.73 -0.77 -9.22
N MET A 73 13.87 -1.15 -7.94
CA MET A 73 13.51 -2.49 -7.46
C MET A 73 12.02 -2.78 -7.59
N TYR A 74 11.19 -1.79 -7.25
CA TYR A 74 9.74 -1.90 -7.31
C TYR A 74 9.14 -1.19 -8.52
N GLU A 75 9.93 -0.75 -9.49
CA GLU A 75 9.47 -0.06 -10.71
C GLU A 75 8.45 1.06 -10.39
N LEU A 76 8.82 1.96 -9.47
CA LEU A 76 7.98 3.06 -8.98
C LEU A 76 8.05 4.24 -9.95
N TYR A 77 7.32 4.14 -11.06
CA TYR A 77 7.21 5.20 -12.07
C TYR A 77 5.93 6.03 -11.92
N ASP A 78 4.93 5.49 -11.24
CA ASP A 78 3.62 6.10 -11.04
C ASP A 78 3.65 7.14 -9.91
N GLU A 79 2.78 8.15 -10.00
CA GLU A 79 2.71 9.25 -9.03
C GLU A 79 2.35 8.80 -7.61
N CYS A 80 1.51 7.77 -7.49
CA CYS A 80 1.06 7.20 -6.21
C CYS A 80 0.91 5.69 -6.35
N THR A 81 1.63 4.95 -5.51
CA THR A 81 1.67 3.50 -5.52
C THR A 81 1.43 2.96 -4.12
N LEU A 82 0.53 1.99 -3.95
CA LEU A 82 0.37 1.22 -2.71
C LEU A 82 0.96 -0.17 -2.86
N MET A 83 1.79 -0.54 -1.89
CA MET A 83 2.36 -1.88 -1.77
C MET A 83 2.07 -2.48 -0.40
N PHE A 84 2.02 -3.80 -0.35
CA PHE A 84 1.65 -4.56 0.83
C PHE A 84 2.74 -5.56 1.16
N PHE A 85 3.10 -5.66 2.44
CA PHE A 85 4.09 -6.59 2.94
C PHE A 85 3.58 -7.31 4.18
N PHE A 86 4.04 -8.55 4.38
CA PHE A 86 3.74 -9.32 5.58
C PHE A 86 4.93 -10.24 5.88
N ARG A 87 5.51 -10.12 7.08
CA ARG A 87 6.67 -10.93 7.51
C ARG A 87 7.82 -10.92 6.51
N ASN A 88 8.28 -9.73 6.11
CA ASN A 88 9.33 -9.54 5.11
C ASN A 88 9.04 -10.13 3.73
N LYS A 89 7.76 -10.38 3.40
CA LYS A 89 7.35 -10.82 2.07
C LYS A 89 6.47 -9.76 1.43
N HIS A 90 6.80 -9.39 0.20
CA HIS A 90 5.92 -8.62 -0.66
C HIS A 90 4.68 -9.45 -1.01
N MET A 91 3.51 -8.84 -0.83
CA MET A 91 2.21 -9.45 -1.04
C MET A 91 1.61 -8.94 -2.34
N MET A 92 1.37 -9.86 -3.28
CA MET A 92 0.72 -9.56 -4.54
C MET A 92 -0.80 -9.65 -4.41
N ILE A 93 -1.51 -8.80 -5.17
CA ILE A 93 -2.96 -8.72 -5.19
C ILE A 93 -3.43 -8.77 -6.64
N ASP A 94 -4.16 -9.81 -7.01
CA ASP A 94 -4.84 -9.88 -8.29
C ASP A 94 -6.06 -8.97 -8.28
N LEU A 95 -5.94 -7.85 -8.99
CA LEU A 95 -6.96 -6.81 -9.16
C LEU A 95 -7.63 -6.89 -10.54
N GLY A 96 -7.25 -7.84 -11.39
CA GLY A 96 -7.72 -7.93 -12.79
C GLY A 96 -7.14 -6.88 -13.74
N THR A 97 -6.20 -6.04 -13.29
CA THR A 97 -5.52 -5.02 -14.12
C THR A 97 -4.29 -5.53 -14.85
N GLY A 98 -3.79 -6.72 -14.48
CA GLY A 98 -2.59 -7.34 -15.04
C GLY A 98 -1.31 -7.07 -14.25
N ASP A 99 -1.25 -5.99 -13.46
CA ASP A 99 -0.17 -5.74 -12.50
C ASP A 99 -0.64 -6.09 -11.09
N ASN A 100 -0.12 -7.19 -10.55
CA ASN A 100 -0.49 -7.69 -9.23
C ASN A 100 0.45 -7.20 -8.13
N ASN A 101 1.53 -6.48 -8.46
CA ASN A 101 2.55 -6.10 -7.50
C ASN A 101 2.13 -4.91 -6.64
N LYS A 102 1.31 -4.02 -7.19
CA LYS A 102 1.03 -2.71 -6.61
C LYS A 102 -0.27 -2.10 -7.15
N ILE A 103 -0.86 -1.21 -6.36
CA ILE A 103 -2.02 -0.40 -6.78
C ILE A 103 -1.51 0.97 -7.21
N LYS A 104 -1.74 1.36 -8.46
CA LYS A 104 -1.18 2.58 -9.10
C LYS A 104 -2.15 3.76 -9.14
N TRP A 105 -3.33 3.62 -8.55
CA TRP A 105 -4.41 4.58 -8.66
C TRP A 105 -5.02 4.88 -7.31
N VAL A 106 -5.72 6.01 -7.23
CA VAL A 106 -6.45 6.40 -6.03
C VAL A 106 -7.69 5.52 -5.84
N LEU A 107 -7.77 4.86 -4.68
CA LEU A 107 -8.96 4.17 -4.18
C LEU A 107 -9.74 5.12 -3.28
N GLU A 108 -10.85 5.67 -3.80
CA GLU A 108 -11.67 6.65 -3.08
C GLU A 108 -12.60 6.01 -2.04
N ASP A 109 -13.02 4.76 -2.28
CA ASP A 109 -13.88 4.03 -1.34
C ASP A 109 -13.06 3.44 -0.20
N LYS A 110 -13.39 3.89 1.02
CA LYS A 110 -12.75 3.44 2.25
C LYS A 110 -13.02 1.97 2.53
N GLN A 111 -14.24 1.50 2.26
CA GLN A 111 -14.61 0.12 2.55
C GLN A 111 -13.87 -0.82 1.61
N GLU A 112 -13.79 -0.46 0.33
CA GLU A 112 -13.03 -1.18 -0.68
C GLU A 112 -11.55 -1.35 -0.28
N LEU A 113 -10.90 -0.29 0.21
CA LEU A 113 -9.51 -0.38 0.68
C LEU A 113 -9.38 -1.24 1.94
N ILE A 114 -10.33 -1.17 2.87
CA ILE A 114 -10.35 -2.04 4.06
C ILE A 114 -10.49 -3.52 3.65
N ASP A 115 -11.41 -3.83 2.74
CA ASP A 115 -11.67 -5.19 2.27
C ASP A 115 -10.46 -5.78 1.55
N ILE A 116 -9.70 -4.96 0.80
CA ILE A 116 -8.43 -5.36 0.19
C ILE A 116 -7.40 -5.70 1.27
N ILE A 117 -7.18 -4.80 2.24
CA ILE A 117 -6.20 -5.02 3.32
C ILE A 117 -6.57 -6.27 4.13
N GLU A 118 -7.86 -6.48 4.41
CA GLU A 118 -8.34 -7.67 5.11
C GLU A 118 -8.08 -8.95 4.30
N THR A 119 -8.31 -8.90 2.98
CA THR A 119 -8.06 -10.03 2.08
C THR A 119 -6.58 -10.38 2.04
N VAL A 120 -5.70 -9.37 1.96
CA VAL A 120 -4.24 -9.54 2.06
C VAL A 120 -3.88 -10.17 3.40
N TYR A 121 -4.40 -9.65 4.51
CA TYR A 121 -4.13 -10.17 5.84
C TYR A 121 -4.53 -11.65 6.00
N ARG A 122 -5.75 -11.99 5.59
CA ARG A 122 -6.27 -13.38 5.64
C ARG A 122 -5.47 -14.31 4.74
N GLY A 123 -5.07 -13.86 3.55
CA GLY A 123 -4.26 -14.65 2.62
C GLY A 123 -2.82 -14.85 3.11
N ALA A 124 -2.20 -13.78 3.62
CA ALA A 124 -0.85 -13.80 4.16
C ALA A 124 -0.73 -14.70 5.40
N LYS A 125 -1.71 -14.64 6.32
CA LYS A 125 -1.78 -15.57 7.48
C LYS A 125 -1.90 -17.04 7.08
N LYS A 126 -2.48 -17.33 5.90
CA LYS A 126 -2.54 -18.68 5.30
C LYS A 126 -1.28 -19.04 4.50
N GLY A 127 -0.26 -18.18 4.48
CA GLY A 127 1.00 -18.42 3.77
C GLY A 127 0.95 -18.19 2.26
N ARG A 128 -0.10 -17.54 1.74
CA ARG A 128 -0.19 -17.18 0.32
C ARG A 128 0.63 -15.94 0.04
N GLY A 129 1.35 -15.90 -1.09
CA GLY A 129 2.04 -14.69 -1.58
C GLY A 129 1.23 -13.87 -2.57
N LEU A 130 0.17 -14.45 -3.14
CA LEU A 130 -0.79 -13.81 -4.05
C LEU A 130 -2.20 -14.00 -3.48
N VAL A 131 -2.96 -12.92 -3.41
CA VAL A 131 -4.38 -12.94 -3.04
C VAL A 131 -5.22 -12.37 -4.17
N VAL A 132 -6.48 -12.80 -4.27
CA VAL A 132 -7.42 -12.26 -5.26
C VAL A 132 -8.27 -11.20 -4.57
N SER A 133 -8.30 -10.00 -5.13
CA SER A 133 -9.14 -8.92 -4.63
C SER A 133 -10.62 -9.34 -4.65
N PRO A 134 -11.42 -8.95 -3.65
CA PRO A 134 -12.87 -9.23 -3.64
C PRO A 134 -13.61 -8.53 -4.80
N LYS A 135 -13.00 -7.52 -5.41
CA LYS A 135 -13.54 -6.76 -6.53
C LYS A 135 -12.57 -6.75 -7.71
N ASP A 136 -13.13 -6.88 -8.90
CA ASP A 136 -12.42 -6.81 -10.17
C ASP A 136 -12.32 -5.36 -10.66
N TYR A 137 -11.11 -4.94 -11.03
CA TYR A 137 -10.81 -3.64 -11.61
C TYR A 137 -10.44 -3.72 -13.09
N SER A 138 -10.63 -4.87 -13.74
CA SER A 138 -10.32 -5.10 -15.16
C SER A 138 -10.98 -4.10 -16.12
N THR A 139 -12.13 -3.53 -15.75
CA THR A 139 -12.85 -2.53 -16.56
C THR A 139 -12.34 -1.10 -16.38
N ARG A 140 -11.49 -0.84 -15.37
CA ARG A 140 -11.00 0.51 -15.06
C ARG A 140 -10.04 1.06 -16.12
N HIS A 141 -9.29 0.19 -16.79
CA HIS A 141 -8.37 0.57 -17.87
C HIS A 141 -8.95 0.30 -19.27
N ARG A 142 -10.25 -0.03 -19.38
CA ARG A 142 -10.88 -0.35 -20.68
C ARG A 142 -11.34 0.86 -21.50
N TYR A 143 -11.02 2.08 -21.08
CA TYR A 143 -11.37 3.30 -21.79
C TYR A 143 -10.24 4.31 -21.76
#